data_AF-A0A848NT70-F1
#
_entry.id   AF-A0A848NT70-F1
#
_cell.length_a   1.000
_cell.length_b   1.000
_cell.length_c   1.000
_cell.angle_alpha   90.00
_cell.angle_beta   90.00
_cell.angle_gamma   90.00
#
_symmetry.space_group_name_H-M   'P 1'
#
loop_
_entity.id
_entity.type
_entity.pdbx_description
1 polymer ?
#
loop_
_entity_poly.entity_id
_entity_poly.type
_entity_poly.pdbx_seq_one_letter_code
_entity_poly.pdbx_strand_id
1 'polypeptide(L)' 'MKKNVFVFSRLAPEHLERLQCQFNVRVLEPKQGDIDAQYAAALPDTHGMIGVGRPLGARQLEQAKQLEGITSVPVGH' A
#
# COMPACT_ATOMS: atom_id res chain seq x y z
N MET A 1 14.70 -9.66 -6.26
CA MET A 1 13.83 -9.61 -5.05
C MET A 1 12.46 -9.11 -5.45
N LYS A 2 11.38 -9.56 -4.79
CA LYS A 2 10.02 -9.05 -5.07
C LYS A 2 9.85 -7.68 -4.39
N LYS A 3 9.24 -6.71 -5.08
CA LYS A 3 8.96 -5.39 -4.50
C LYS A 3 7.77 -5.48 -3.53
N ASN A 4 7.81 -4.75 -2.42
CA ASN A 4 6.70 -4.68 -1.49
C ASN A 4 5.69 -3.62 -1.95
N VAL A 5 4.46 -4.06 -2.16
CA VAL A 5 3.36 -3.20 -2.60
C VAL A 5 2.31 -3.16 -1.50
N PHE A 6 1.98 -1.95 -1.07
CA PHE A 6 1.00 -1.70 -0.02
C PHE A 6 -0.33 -1.31 -0.64
N VAL A 7 -1.37 -2.05 -0.28
CA VAL A 7 -2.75 -1.81 -0.73
C VAL A 7 -3.57 -1.38 0.48
N PHE A 8 -4.09 -0.16 0.46
CA PHE A 8 -4.89 0.39 1.58
C PHE A 8 -6.33 0.72 1.20
N SER A 9 -6.77 0.29 0.02
CA SER A 9 -8.12 0.48 -0.48
C SER A 9 -8.72 -0.83 -0.97
N ARG A 10 -10.03 -0.85 -1.24
CA ARG A 10 -10.70 -2.04 -1.79
C ARG A 10 -10.23 -2.26 -3.23
N LEU A 11 -9.35 -3.23 -3.41
CA LEU A 11 -8.96 -3.74 -4.71
C LEU A 11 -9.75 -5.04 -4.97
N ALA A 12 -10.16 -5.25 -6.23
CA ALA A 12 -10.79 -6.51 -6.62
C ALA A 12 -9.84 -7.68 -6.35
N PRO A 13 -10.35 -8.83 -5.85
CA PRO A 13 -9.52 -9.98 -5.49
C PRO A 13 -8.69 -10.48 -6.68
N GLU A 14 -9.23 -10.44 -7.90
CA GLU A 14 -8.51 -10.82 -9.13
C GLU A 14 -7.21 -10.02 -9.35
N HIS A 15 -7.25 -8.71 -9.10
CA HIS A 15 -6.08 -7.84 -9.25
C HIS A 15 -5.09 -8.08 -8.12
N LEU A 16 -5.60 -8.29 -6.90
CA LEU A 16 -4.80 -8.61 -5.73
C LEU A 16 -4.02 -9.92 -5.92
N GLU A 17 -4.68 -10.94 -6.47
CA GLU A 17 -4.08 -12.23 -6.83
C GLU A 17 -2.99 -12.11 -7.90
N ARG A 18 -3.18 -11.22 -8.89
CA ARG A 18 -2.16 -10.92 -9.89
C ARG A 18 -0.97 -10.19 -9.30
N LEU A 19 -1.22 -9.21 -8.42
CA LEU A 19 -0.20 -8.44 -7.72
C LEU A 19 0.60 -9.33 -6.75
N GLN A 20 -0.03 -10.17 -5.94
CA GLN A 20 0.65 -11.04 -4.97
C GLN A 20 1.50 -12.13 -5.63
N CYS A 21 1.19 -12.48 -6.89
CA CYS A 21 2.00 -13.40 -7.67
C CYS A 21 3.38 -12.79 -8.01
N GLN A 22 3.40 -11.53 -8.43
CA GLN A 22 4.62 -10.83 -8.88
C GLN A 22 5.31 -10.00 -7.79
N PHE A 23 4.54 -9.51 -6.83
CA PHE A 23 4.95 -8.56 -5.79
C PHE A 23 4.56 -9.08 -4.41
N ASN A 24 5.16 -8.51 -3.37
CA ASN A 24 4.79 -8.82 -2.01
C ASN A 24 3.69 -7.85 -1.57
N VAL A 25 2.43 -8.28 -1.70
CA VAL A 25 1.26 -7.44 -1.43
C VAL A 25 0.91 -7.47 0.05
N ARG A 26 0.88 -6.31 0.68
CA ARG A 26 0.35 -6.12 2.04
C ARG A 26 -0.92 -5.29 1.98
N VAL A 27 -2.03 -5.90 2.37
CA VAL A 27 -3.33 -5.25 2.45
C VAL A 27 -3.51 -4.70 3.86
N LEU A 28 -3.74 -3.40 3.98
CA LEU A 28 -4.04 -2.76 5.25
C LEU A 28 -5.54 -2.84 5.50
N GLU A 29 -5.93 -3.69 6.45
CA GLU A 29 -7.32 -3.85 6.86
C GLU A 29 -7.62 -3.05 8.14
N PRO A 30 -8.42 -1.96 8.06
CA PRO A 30 -8.77 -1.15 9.24
C PRO A 30 -9.58 -1.90 10.29
N LYS A 31 -10.14 -3.06 9.93
CA LYS A 31 -10.85 -3.94 10.84
C LYS A 31 -9.94 -4.83 11.69
N GLN A 32 -8.66 -5.01 11.32
CA GLN A 32 -7.75 -5.93 12.01
C GLN A 32 -6.86 -5.26 13.07
N GLY A 33 -6.94 -3.93 13.23
CA GLY A 33 -6.22 -3.22 14.29
C GLY A 33 -5.75 -1.84 13.89
N ASP A 34 -4.72 -1.36 14.58
CA ASP A 34 -4.17 -0.01 14.45
C ASP A 34 -3.48 0.18 13.08
N ILE A 35 -4.19 0.80 12.13
CA ILE A 35 -3.67 1.02 10.77
C ILE A 35 -2.42 1.89 10.79
N ASP A 36 -2.35 2.88 11.67
CA ASP A 36 -1.25 3.84 11.69
C ASP A 36 0.08 3.14 12.03
N ALA A 37 0.06 2.23 13.00
CA ALA A 37 1.21 1.41 13.34
C ALA A 37 1.64 0.47 12.20
N GLN A 38 0.68 -0.20 11.55
CA GLN A 38 0.98 -1.07 10.41
C GLN A 38 1.54 -0.27 9.23
N TYR A 39 0.99 0.92 9.00
CA TYR A 39 1.44 1.85 7.96
C TYR A 39 2.86 2.37 8.26
N ALA A 40 3.14 2.79 9.50
CA ALA A 40 4.48 3.24 9.90
C ALA A 40 5.53 2.11 9.78
N ALA A 41 5.19 0.88 10.15
CA ALA A 41 6.07 -0.27 10.00
C ALA A 41 6.28 -0.69 8.53
N ALA A 42 5.29 -0.41 7.68
CA ALA A 42 5.28 -0.70 6.27
C ALA A 42 6.12 0.26 5.42
N LEU A 43 6.02 1.56 5.70
CA LEU A 43 6.64 2.63 4.92
C LEU A 43 8.13 2.40 4.57
N PRO A 44 9.02 2.03 5.50
CA PRO A 44 10.45 1.88 5.19
C PRO A 44 10.76 0.77 4.17
N ASP A 45 9.89 -0.25 4.08
CA ASP A 45 10.05 -1.37 3.17
C ASP A 45 9.15 -1.27 1.92
N THR A 46 8.24 -0.28 1.91
CA THR A 46 7.27 -0.03 0.84
C THR A 46 7.97 0.47 -0.41
N HIS A 47 7.79 -0.25 -1.52
CA HIS A 47 8.25 0.18 -2.84
C HIS A 47 7.13 0.78 -3.69
N GLY A 48 5.91 0.28 -3.54
CA GLY A 48 4.74 0.76 -4.28
C GLY A 48 3.54 0.92 -3.37
N MET A 49 2.75 1.96 -3.59
CA MET A 49 1.50 2.18 -2.87
C MET A 49 0.33 2.19 -3.82
N ILE A 50 -0.72 1.45 -3.48
CA ILE A 50 -1.94 1.33 -4.27
C ILE A 50 -3.14 1.65 -3.38
N GLY A 51 -3.85 2.72 -3.70
CA GLY A 51 -5.08 3.03 -2.99
C GLY A 51 -5.59 4.45 -3.19
N VAL A 52 -6.77 4.69 -2.66
CA VAL A 52 -7.51 5.95 -2.71
C VAL A 52 -7.99 6.28 -1.30
N GLY A 53 -7.95 7.56 -0.93
CA GLY A 53 -8.58 8.07 0.29
C GLY A 53 -7.66 8.29 1.49
N ARG A 54 -6.33 8.14 1.35
CA ARG A 54 -5.40 8.43 2.45
C ARG A 54 -4.25 9.33 1.97
N PRO A 55 -4.05 10.52 2.56
CA PRO A 55 -2.97 11.41 2.18
C PRO A 55 -1.62 10.85 2.64
N LEU A 56 -0.66 10.77 1.73
CA LEU A 56 0.73 10.55 2.09
C LEU A 56 1.34 11.90 2.49
N GLY A 57 1.53 12.11 3.79
CA GLY A 57 2.14 13.33 4.32
C GLY A 57 3.67 13.34 4.21
N ALA A 58 4.28 14.49 4.51
CA ALA A 58 5.73 14.66 4.46
C ALA A 58 6.46 13.67 5.39
N ARG A 59 5.99 13.49 6.62
CA ARG A 59 6.59 12.54 7.58
C ARG A 59 6.57 11.10 7.06
N GLN A 60 5.48 10.70 6.41
CA GLN A 60 5.35 9.37 5.84
C GLN A 60 6.27 9.19 4.63
N LEU A 61 6.37 10.22 3.78
CA LEU A 61 7.30 10.23 2.64
C LEU A 61 8.77 10.15 3.09
N GLU A 62 9.14 10.84 4.17
CA GLU A 62 10.48 10.77 4.77
C GLU A 62 10.81 9.37 5.30
N GLN A 63 9.83 8.65 5.81
CA GLN A 63 9.97 7.25 6.23
C GLN A 63 9.97 6.27 5.05
N ALA A 64 9.33 6.62 3.94
CA ALA A 64 9.19 5.81 2.75
C ALA A 64 10.44 5.85 1.85
N LYS A 65 11.58 5.40 2.40
CA LYS A 65 12.89 5.50 1.72
C LYS A 65 13.01 4.70 0.43
N GLN A 66 12.18 3.67 0.28
CA GLN A 66 12.19 2.77 -0.88
C GLN A 66 11.01 3.00 -1.82
N LEU A 67 10.18 4.01 -1.55
CA LEU A 67 8.99 4.29 -2.35
C LEU A 67 9.40 4.77 -3.74
N GLU A 68 9.03 3.99 -4.75
CA GLU A 68 9.32 4.30 -6.16
C GLU A 68 8.09 4.87 -6.88
N GLY A 69 6.87 4.56 -6.41
CA GLY A 69 5.66 5.02 -7.07
C GLY A 69 4.39 4.87 -6.24
N ILE A 70 3.46 5.81 -6.46
CA ILE A 70 2.12 5.81 -5.87
C ILE A 70 1.12 5.71 -7.01
N THR A 71 0.28 4.68 -6.97
CA THR A 71 -0.81 4.45 -7.91
C THR A 71 -2.13 4.63 -7.18
N SER A 72 -2.86 5.68 -7.53
CA SER A 72 -4.27 5.81 -7.15
C SER A 72 -5.11 5.06 -8.16
N VAL A 73 -5.87 4.06 -7.70
CA VAL A 73 -6.90 3.39 -8.52
C VAL A 73 -8.26 3.92 -8.07
N PRO A 74 -8.79 5.00 -8.68
CA PRO A 74 -10.14 5.44 -8.39
C PRO A 74 -11.12 4.39 -8.91
N VAL A 75 -11.89 3.78 -8.00
CA VAL A 75 -13.12 3.05 -8.35
C VAL A 75 -14.22 4.08 -8.60
N GLY A 76 -14.09 4.86 -9.67
CA GLY A 76 -15.19 5.72 -10.13
C GLY A 76 -16.32 4.82 -10.60
N HIS A 77 -17.39 4.72 -9.79
CA HIS A 77 -18.68 4.20 -10.22
C HIS A 77 -19.74 5.24 -9.89
#